data_AF-A0A5B7BTA6-F1
#
_entry.id   AF-A0A5B7BTA6-F1
#
_cell.length_a   1.000
_cell.length_b   1.000
_cell.length_c   1.000
_cell.angle_alpha   90.00
_cell.angle_beta   90.00
_cell.angle_gamma   90.00
#
_symmetry.space_group_name_H-M   'P 1'
#
loop_
_entity.id
_entity.type
_entity.pdbx_description
1 polymer ?
#
loop_
_entity_poly.entity_id
_entity_poly.type
_entity_poly.pdbx_seq_one_letter_code
_entity_poly.pdbx_strand_id
1 'polypeptide(L)'
;QKKKGNILFVDKIRNWWQGYNVVGTPSFVLMKKLSFLKGDLKKWNKEEFGNLEARVLEEIKEADVLEGTRGLLADKIARREGKKGELGWLEIMEEISWRQKSQAL
;
A
#
# COMPACT_ATOMS: atom_id res chain seq x y z
N GLN A 1 -17.69 -15.82 12.71
CA GLN A 1 -17.97 -15.09 11.44
C GLN A 1 -17.82 -15.96 10.17
N LYS A 2 -16.86 -16.92 10.08
CA LYS A 2 -16.67 -17.79 8.91
C LYS A 2 -17.91 -18.56 8.41
N LYS A 3 -18.81 -19.01 9.29
CA LYS A 3 -20.03 -19.76 8.89
C LYS A 3 -21.03 -18.93 8.06
N LYS A 4 -21.16 -17.63 8.32
CA LYS A 4 -22.07 -16.75 7.55
C LYS A 4 -21.58 -16.50 6.12
N GLY A 5 -20.27 -16.34 5.93
CA GLY A 5 -19.67 -16.16 4.60
C GLY A 5 -19.83 -17.38 3.69
N ASN A 6 -19.74 -18.59 4.24
CA ASN A 6 -19.89 -19.84 3.48
C ASN A 6 -21.34 -20.07 3.00
N ILE A 7 -22.32 -19.70 3.81
CA ILE A 7 -23.76 -19.84 3.45
C ILE A 7 -24.09 -18.90 2.28
N LEU A 8 -23.62 -17.65 2.33
CA LEU A 8 -23.84 -16.67 1.26
C LEU A 8 -23.18 -17.08 -0.07
N PHE A 9 -22.01 -17.72 -0.03
CA PHE A 9 -21.33 -18.23 -1.22
C PHE A 9 -22.14 -19.33 -1.92
N VAL A 10 -22.59 -20.33 -1.16
CA VAL A 10 -23.35 -21.46 -1.71
C VAL A 10 -24.70 -21.02 -2.24
N ASP A 11 -25.39 -20.11 -1.55
CA ASP A 11 -26.68 -19.57 -2.00
C ASP A 11 -26.55 -18.79 -3.31
N LYS A 12 -25.48 -18.00 -3.47
CA LYS A 12 -25.24 -17.24 -4.70
C LYS A 12 -24.93 -18.14 -5.90
N ILE A 13 -24.09 -19.15 -5.72
CA ILE A 13 -23.83 -20.18 -6.75
C ILE A 13 -25.13 -20.89 -7.14
N ARG A 14 -25.95 -21.27 -6.15
CA ARG A 14 -27.23 -21.95 -6.37
C ARG A 14 -28.18 -21.10 -7.23
N ASN A 15 -28.30 -19.81 -6.91
CA ASN A 15 -29.14 -18.88 -7.66
C ASN A 15 -28.69 -18.75 -9.13
N TRP A 16 -27.39 -18.59 -9.37
CA TRP A 16 -26.87 -18.56 -10.75
C TRP A 16 -27.10 -19.89 -11.48
N TRP A 17 -26.82 -21.00 -10.82
CA TRP A 17 -26.97 -22.33 -11.40
C TRP A 17 -28.40 -22.64 -11.87
N GLN A 18 -29.38 -22.22 -11.06
CA GLN A 18 -30.81 -22.34 -11.36
C GLN A 18 -31.25 -21.36 -12.45
N GLY A 19 -30.64 -20.17 -12.52
CA GLY A 19 -30.92 -19.16 -13.55
C GLY A 19 -30.39 -19.49 -14.94
N TYR A 20 -29.40 -20.38 -15.06
CA TYR A 20 -28.89 -20.79 -16.37
C TYR A 20 -29.89 -21.66 -17.13
N ASN A 21 -30.48 -21.11 -18.18
CA ASN A 21 -31.27 -21.87 -19.14
C ASN A 21 -30.39 -22.30 -20.32
N VAL A 22 -30.10 -23.59 -20.42
CA VAL A 22 -29.30 -24.18 -21.51
C VAL A 22 -29.99 -25.45 -21.97
N VAL A 23 -30.19 -25.56 -23.29
CA VAL A 23 -30.82 -26.72 -23.94
C VAL A 23 -29.75 -27.46 -24.75
N GLY A 24 -29.77 -28.79 -24.71
CA GLY A 24 -28.85 -29.65 -25.45
C GLY A 24 -28.68 -31.01 -24.78
N THR A 25 -27.64 -31.75 -25.18
CA THR A 25 -27.29 -33.00 -24.51
C THR A 25 -26.86 -32.74 -23.06
N PRO A 26 -27.05 -33.69 -22.13
CA PRO A 26 -26.67 -33.50 -20.72
C PRO A 26 -25.21 -33.02 -20.55
N SER A 27 -24.28 -33.57 -21.33
CA SER A 27 -22.87 -33.17 -21.32
C SER A 27 -22.66 -31.72 -21.79
N PHE A 28 -23.39 -31.29 -22.83
CA PHE A 28 -23.33 -29.92 -23.32
C PHE A 28 -23.92 -28.92 -22.33
N VAL A 29 -25.08 -29.24 -21.75
CA VAL A 29 -25.74 -28.42 -20.73
C VAL A 29 -24.81 -28.21 -19.55
N LEU A 30 -24.19 -29.28 -19.04
CA LEU A 30 -23.23 -29.20 -17.94
C LEU A 30 -22.02 -28.32 -18.29
N MET A 31 -21.38 -28.56 -19.44
CA MET A 31 -20.22 -27.80 -19.89
C MET A 31 -20.52 -26.30 -20.00
N LYS A 32 -21.69 -25.94 -20.55
CA LYS A 32 -22.10 -24.54 -20.69
C LYS A 32 -22.43 -23.89 -19.36
N LYS A 33 -23.17 -24.57 -18.47
CA LYS A 33 -23.45 -24.05 -17.12
C LYS A 33 -22.17 -23.80 -16.33
N LEU A 34 -21.18 -24.69 -16.40
CA LEU A 34 -19.88 -24.48 -15.77
C LEU A 34 -19.12 -23.28 -16.37
N SER A 35 -19.22 -23.07 -17.68
CA SER A 35 -18.59 -21.92 -18.34
C SER A 35 -19.20 -20.60 -17.88
N PHE A 36 -20.53 -20.53 -17.77
CA PHE A 36 -21.22 -19.35 -17.24
C PHE A 36 -20.88 -19.12 -15.76
N LEU A 37 -20.92 -20.18 -14.94
CA LEU A 37 -20.55 -20.10 -13.54
C LEU A 37 -19.13 -19.59 -13.34
N LYS A 38 -18.18 -20.04 -14.15
CA LYS A 38 -16.80 -19.54 -14.12
C LYS A 38 -16.72 -18.05 -14.43
N GLY A 39 -17.53 -17.55 -15.36
CA GLY A 39 -17.62 -16.13 -15.70
C GLY A 39 -18.17 -15.29 -14.54
N ASP A 40 -19.30 -15.70 -13.99
CA ASP A 40 -19.96 -14.99 -12.88
C ASP A 40 -19.10 -15.02 -11.60
N LEU A 41 -18.43 -16.13 -11.30
CA LEU A 41 -17.47 -16.21 -10.20
C LEU A 41 -16.30 -15.23 -10.37
N LYS A 42 -15.75 -15.10 -11.59
CA LYS A 42 -14.68 -14.13 -11.85
C LYS A 42 -15.15 -12.69 -11.65
N LYS A 43 -16.34 -12.36 -12.16
CA LYS A 43 -16.93 -11.03 -12.02
C LYS A 43 -17.18 -10.71 -10.54
N TRP A 44 -17.82 -11.62 -9.83
CA TRP A 44 -18.10 -11.46 -8.40
C TRP A 44 -16.83 -11.37 -7.56
N ASN A 45 -15.81 -12.17 -7.87
CA ASN A 45 -14.52 -12.07 -7.19
C ASN A 45 -13.89 -10.67 -7.38
N LYS A 46 -13.99 -10.09 -8.58
CA LYS A 46 -13.52 -8.72 -8.83
C LYS A 46 -14.35 -7.67 -8.10
N GLU A 47 -15.67 -7.83 -8.04
CA GLU A 47 -16.55 -6.89 -7.33
C GLU A 47 -16.31 -6.91 -5.82
N GLU A 48 -16.16 -8.09 -5.21
CA GLU A 48 -15.96 -8.24 -3.77
C GLU A 48 -14.51 -8.00 -3.35
N PHE A 49 -13.54 -8.59 -4.07
CA PHE A 49 -12.14 -8.60 -3.68
C PHE A 49 -11.26 -7.65 -4.49
N GLY A 50 -11.67 -7.27 -5.70
CA GLY A 50 -10.92 -6.28 -6.50
C GLY A 50 -10.95 -4.87 -5.86
N ASN A 51 -11.98 -4.56 -5.07
CA ASN A 51 -12.00 -3.36 -4.25
C ASN A 51 -10.99 -3.45 -3.09
N LEU A 52 -10.78 -4.63 -2.52
CA LEU A 52 -9.77 -4.83 -1.47
C LEU A 52 -8.35 -4.62 -2.02
N GLU A 53 -8.03 -5.20 -3.18
CA GLU A 53 -6.73 -4.97 -3.82
C GLU A 53 -6.50 -3.49 -4.14
N ALA A 54 -7.50 -2.80 -4.68
CA ALA A 54 -7.41 -1.36 -4.96
C ALA A 54 -7.23 -0.52 -3.70
N ARG A 55 -7.96 -0.83 -2.62
CA ARG A 55 -7.86 -0.14 -1.33
C ARG A 55 -6.49 -0.34 -0.68
N VAL A 56 -5.99 -1.57 -0.66
CA VAL A 56 -4.65 -1.87 -0.13
C VAL A 56 -3.57 -1.14 -0.96
N LEU A 57 -3.73 -1.08 -2.28
CA LEU A 57 -2.78 -0.36 -3.13
C LEU A 57 -2.79 1.15 -2.86
N GLU A 58 -3.95 1.77 -2.64
CA GLU A 58 -4.04 3.17 -2.24
C GLU A 58 -3.44 3.41 -0.85
N GLU A 59 -3.71 2.55 0.13
CA GLU A 59 -3.09 2.64 1.46
C GLU A 59 -1.56 2.56 1.40
N ILE A 60 -1.00 1.70 0.53
CA ILE A 60 0.45 1.62 0.30
C ILE A 60 0.98 2.93 -0.30
N LYS A 61 0.32 3.49 -1.32
CA LYS A 61 0.75 4.76 -1.93
C LYS A 61 0.74 5.91 -0.92
N GLU A 62 -0.29 5.98 -0.07
CA GLU A 62 -0.37 6.99 0.99
C GLU A 62 0.78 6.84 1.99
N ALA A 63 1.11 5.61 2.36
CA ALA A 63 2.25 5.31 3.24
C ALA A 63 3.58 5.75 2.60
N ASP A 64 3.81 5.43 1.32
CA ASP A 64 5.02 5.81 0.58
C ASP A 64 5.22 7.34 0.54
N VAL A 65 4.13 8.10 0.31
CA VAL A 65 4.16 9.58 0.30
C VAL A 65 4.52 10.14 1.68
N LEU A 66 3.94 9.57 2.74
CA LEU A 66 4.22 9.98 4.11
C LEU A 66 5.67 9.69 4.50
N GLU A 67 6.19 8.52 4.13
CA GLU A 67 7.58 8.14 4.37
C GLU A 67 8.55 9.08 3.63
N GLY A 68 8.30 9.38 2.35
CA GLY A 68 9.10 10.34 1.59
C GLY A 68 9.13 11.73 2.23
N THR A 69 7.98 12.22 2.71
CA THR A 69 7.87 13.52 3.38
C THR A 69 8.66 13.55 4.70
N ARG A 70 8.60 12.46 5.47
CA ARG A 70 9.37 12.30 6.71
C ARG A 70 10.87 12.24 6.46
N GLY A 71 11.30 11.53 5.42
CA GLY A 71 12.71 11.49 5.00
C GLY A 71 13.25 12.89 4.68
N LEU A 72 12.51 13.67 3.89
CA LEU A 72 12.89 15.05 3.55
C LEU A 72 13.01 15.95 4.79
N LEU A 73 12.17 15.74 5.81
CA LEU A 73 12.27 16.49 7.06
C LEU A 73 13.52 16.10 7.86
N ALA A 74 13.80 14.80 7.97
CA ALA A 74 14.99 14.29 8.64
C ALA A 74 16.27 14.85 8.01
N ASP A 75 16.36 14.85 6.68
CA ASP A 75 17.50 15.40 5.94
C ASP A 75 17.69 16.91 6.18
N LYS A 76 16.58 17.67 6.24
CA LYS A 76 16.62 19.11 6.55
C LYS A 76 17.15 19.38 7.96
N ILE A 77 16.75 18.56 8.94
CA ILE A 77 17.21 18.68 10.32
C ILE A 77 18.70 18.35 10.41
N ALA A 78 19.12 17.21 9.86
CA ALA A 78 20.51 16.78 9.85
C ALA A 78 21.45 17.83 9.21
N ARG A 79 21.03 18.42 8.08
CA ARG A 79 21.79 19.50 7.43
C ARG A 79 21.91 20.76 8.30
N ARG A 80 20.85 21.13 9.02
CA ARG A 80 20.88 22.28 9.94
C ARG A 80 21.80 22.01 11.11
N GLU A 81 21.76 20.81 11.69
CA GLU A 81 22.62 20.43 12.81
C GLU A 81 24.09 20.37 12.41
N GLY A 82 24.41 19.83 11.22
CA GLY A 82 25.76 19.87 10.67
C GLY A 82 26.32 21.29 10.55
N LYS A 83 25.55 22.21 9.96
CA LYS A 83 25.94 23.62 9.87
C LYS A 83 26.10 24.30 11.23
N LYS A 84 25.26 23.98 12.21
CA LYS A 84 25.43 24.49 13.59
C LYS A 84 26.72 23.99 14.23
N GLY A 85 27.06 22.71 14.01
CA GLY A 85 28.32 22.15 14.46
C GLY A 85 29.53 22.86 13.85
N GLU A 86 29.53 23.06 12.53
CA GLU A 86 30.58 23.81 11.81
C GLU A 86 30.77 25.23 12.35
N LEU A 87 29.66 25.96 12.59
CA LEU A 87 29.72 27.30 13.18
C LEU A 87 30.35 27.29 14.57
N GLY A 88 29.95 26.35 15.44
CA GLY A 88 30.54 26.23 16.78
C GLY A 88 32.04 25.91 16.73
N TRP A 89 32.48 25.07 15.78
CA TRP A 89 33.90 24.79 15.59
C TRP A 89 34.68 26.04 15.13
N LEU A 90 34.13 26.82 14.20
CA LEU A 90 34.75 28.06 13.72
C LEU A 90 34.91 29.09 14.86
N GLU A 91 33.89 29.25 15.70
CA GLU A 91 33.93 30.15 16.86
C GLU A 91 35.05 29.75 17.84
N ILE A 92 35.16 28.45 18.16
CA ILE A 92 36.23 27.93 19.01
C ILE A 92 37.61 28.18 18.38
N MET A 93 37.77 27.92 17.09
CA MET A 93 39.04 28.14 16.39
C MET A 93 39.43 29.62 16.36
N GLU A 94 38.45 30.50 16.16
CA GLU A 94 38.66 31.94 16.21
C GLU A 94 39.13 32.38 17.61
N GLU A 95 38.44 31.95 18.67
CA GLU A 95 38.85 32.25 20.05
C GLU A 95 40.28 31.78 20.35
N ILE A 96 40.63 30.54 19.96
CA ILE A 96 41.99 30.00 20.14
C ILE A 96 43.01 30.87 19.39
N SER A 97 42.72 31.26 18.15
CA SER A 97 43.60 32.11 17.35
C SER A 97 43.84 33.47 18.03
N TRP A 98 42.79 34.10 18.57
CA TRP A 98 42.90 35.37 19.29
C TRP A 98 43.75 35.24 20.56
N ARG A 99 43.54 34.20 21.37
CA ARG A 99 44.34 33.94 22.57
C ARG A 99 45.82 33.77 22.26
N GLN A 100 46.14 32.98 21.23
CA GLN A 100 47.53 32.77 20.80
C GLN A 100 48.19 34.08 20.35
N LYS A 101 47.50 34.88 19.53
CA LYS A 101 48.00 36.19 19.06
C LYS A 101 48.25 37.15 20.22
N SER A 102 47.39 37.17 21.24
CA SER A 102 47.58 38.02 22.43
C SER A 102 48.77 37.64 23.31
N GLN A 103 49.23 36.39 23.24
CA GLN A 103 50.37 35.90 24.03
C GLN A 103 51.71 36.03 23.29
N ALA A 104 51.68 36.33 21.98
CA ALA A 104 52.85 36.56 21.15
C ALA A 104 53.27 38.05 21.08
N LEU A 105 52.55 38.93 21.78
CA LEU A 105 52.83 40.35 21.97
C LEU A 105 53.32 40.58 23.40
#